data_AF-A0A967T338-F1
#
_entry.id   AF-A0A967T338-F1
#
_cell.length_a   1.000
_cell.length_b   1.000
_cell.length_c   1.000
_cell.angle_alpha   90.00
_cell.angle_beta   90.00
_cell.angle_gamma   90.00
#
_symmetry.space_group_name_H-M   'P 1'
#
loop_
_entity.id
_entity.type
_entity.pdbx_description
1 polymer ?
#
loop_
_entity_poly.entity_id
_entity_poly.type
_entity_poly.pdbx_seq_one_letter_code
_entity_poly.pdbx_strand_id
1 'polypeptide(L)'
;MKKPTAQQVLGNEQGYTVIEVLVALLILFIVLIPVTQIFSYVLSNQANVDKVHATMLAEKEMETSLLNKLFYEDEYVTTVNTRNYRISRTIKKEADLVFITIEVNRENKKKPIVRFYRYYLNDIKQEY
;
A
#
# COMPACT_ATOMS: atom_id res chain seq x y z
N MET A 1 27.08 -72.57 -25.77
CA MET A 1 27.34 -71.12 -25.71
C MET A 1 26.39 -70.40 -26.66
N LYS A 2 25.35 -69.72 -26.13
CA LYS A 2 24.40 -68.91 -26.91
C LYS A 2 24.66 -67.44 -26.58
N LYS A 3 25.06 -66.64 -27.57
CA LYS A 3 25.26 -65.19 -27.40
C LYS A 3 23.90 -64.53 -27.16
N PRO A 4 23.76 -63.58 -26.22
CA PRO A 4 22.53 -62.81 -26.10
C PRO A 4 22.44 -61.79 -27.23
N THR A 5 21.30 -61.80 -27.90
CA THR A 5 20.93 -60.91 -29.01
C THR A 5 20.67 -59.49 -28.47
N ALA A 6 21.44 -58.51 -28.94
CA ALA A 6 21.33 -57.11 -28.57
C ALA A 6 20.12 -56.40 -29.23
N GLN A 7 18.89 -56.90 -29.01
CA GLN A 7 17.69 -56.39 -29.70
C GLN A 7 16.45 -56.17 -28.83
N GLN A 8 16.57 -56.02 -27.50
CA GLN A 8 15.39 -55.82 -26.65
C GLN A 8 15.52 -54.73 -25.58
N VAL A 9 16.22 -53.62 -25.86
CA VAL A 9 16.26 -52.46 -24.93
C VAL A 9 16.04 -51.12 -25.64
N LEU A 10 15.26 -51.10 -26.73
CA LEU A 10 14.91 -49.86 -27.41
C LEU A 10 13.39 -49.80 -27.60
N GLY A 11 12.69 -49.49 -26.51
CA GLY A 11 11.25 -49.24 -26.60
C GLY A 11 10.58 -49.15 -25.24
N ASN A 12 10.77 -48.03 -24.51
CA ASN A 12 9.68 -47.42 -23.73
C ASN A 12 9.94 -46.03 -23.09
N GLU A 13 11.05 -45.34 -23.33
CA GLU A 13 11.45 -44.22 -22.45
C GLU A 13 11.05 -42.79 -22.90
N GLN A 14 10.33 -42.62 -24.02
CA GLN A 14 10.22 -41.29 -24.66
C GLN A 14 8.83 -40.62 -24.64
N GLY A 15 7.77 -41.30 -24.17
CA GLY A 15 6.41 -40.73 -24.08
C GLY A 15 6.02 -40.19 -22.70
N TYR A 16 6.76 -40.55 -21.66
CA TYR A 16 6.41 -40.27 -20.26
C TYR A 16 6.93 -38.91 -19.76
N THR A 17 8.01 -38.38 -20.36
CA THR A 17 8.69 -37.16 -19.88
C THR A 17 7.85 -35.90 -20.04
N VAL A 18 7.10 -35.75 -21.14
CA VAL A 18 6.23 -34.58 -21.34
C VAL A 18 5.05 -34.60 -20.37
N ILE A 19 4.44 -35.77 -20.16
CA ILE A 19 3.32 -35.94 -19.24
C ILE A 19 3.80 -35.68 -17.80
N GLU A 20 4.96 -36.19 -17.41
CA GLU A 20 5.57 -35.92 -16.10
C GLU A 20 5.83 -34.43 -15.88
N VAL A 21 6.32 -33.71 -16.89
CA VAL A 21 6.52 -32.25 -16.80
C VAL A 21 5.18 -31.53 -16.65
N LEU A 22 4.15 -31.93 -17.39
CA LEU A 22 2.80 -31.35 -17.26
C LEU A 22 2.19 -31.62 -15.88
N VAL A 23 2.36 -32.84 -15.35
CA VAL A 23 1.92 -33.19 -14.00
C VAL A 23 2.68 -32.39 -12.95
N ALA A 24 4.00 -32.23 -13.10
CA ALA A 24 4.82 -31.41 -12.21
C ALA A 24 4.39 -29.93 -12.23
N LEU A 25 4.10 -29.38 -13.41
CA LEU A 25 3.56 -28.02 -13.55
C LEU A 25 2.17 -27.88 -12.93
N LEU A 26 1.31 -28.89 -13.09
CA LEU A 26 -0.02 -28.89 -12.49
C LEU A 26 0.06 -28.90 -10.96
N ILE A 27 0.92 -29.75 -10.38
CA ILE A 27 1.19 -29.76 -8.94
C ILE A 27 1.77 -28.41 -8.50
N LEU A 28 2.69 -27.84 -9.27
CA LEU A 28 3.26 -26.52 -8.97
C LEU A 28 2.17 -25.43 -8.94
N PHE A 29 1.25 -25.41 -9.91
CA PHE A 29 0.17 -24.43 -9.93
C PHE A 29 -0.82 -24.61 -8.78
N ILE A 30 -1.12 -25.84 -8.39
CA ILE A 30 -1.96 -26.14 -7.22
C ILE A 30 -1.37 -25.49 -5.96
N VAL A 31 -0.05 -25.46 -5.82
CA VAL A 31 0.62 -24.82 -4.68
C VAL A 31 0.79 -23.31 -4.89
N LEU A 32 1.13 -22.87 -6.10
CA LEU A 32 1.45 -21.46 -6.37
C LEU A 32 0.24 -20.54 -6.22
N ILE A 33 -0.94 -20.97 -6.66
CA ILE A 33 -2.17 -20.18 -6.57
C ILE A 33 -2.52 -19.81 -5.12
N PRO A 34 -2.68 -20.76 -4.16
CA PRO A 34 -3.01 -20.40 -2.78
C PRO A 34 -1.90 -19.58 -2.11
N VAL A 35 -0.63 -19.86 -2.42
CA VAL A 35 0.50 -19.07 -1.90
C VAL A 35 0.36 -17.62 -2.34
N THR A 36 0.18 -17.36 -3.64
CA THR A 36 0.04 -15.98 -4.15
C THR A 36 -1.19 -15.27 -3.57
N GLN A 37 -2.30 -15.97 -3.33
CA GLN A 37 -3.48 -15.41 -2.67
C GLN A 37 -3.21 -14.99 -1.22
N ILE A 38 -2.54 -15.85 -0.43
CA ILE A 38 -2.19 -15.54 0.96
C ILE A 38 -1.27 -14.32 1.02
N PHE A 39 -0.23 -14.28 0.19
CA PHE A 39 0.68 -13.13 0.12
C PHE A 39 -0.07 -11.84 -0.25
N SER A 40 -0.95 -11.90 -1.25
CA SER A 40 -1.76 -10.75 -1.68
C SER A 40 -2.68 -10.26 -0.56
N TYR A 41 -3.30 -11.18 0.19
CA TYR A 41 -4.15 -10.84 1.33
C TYR A 41 -3.36 -10.14 2.44
N VAL A 42 -2.19 -10.65 2.82
CA VAL A 42 -1.34 -10.03 3.85
C VAL A 42 -0.89 -8.62 3.43
N LEU A 43 -0.46 -8.45 2.18
CA LEU A 43 -0.06 -7.16 1.64
C LEU A 43 -1.21 -6.14 1.63
N SER A 44 -2.40 -6.56 1.20
CA SER A 44 -3.58 -5.68 1.16
C SER A 44 -4.07 -5.30 2.56
N ASN A 45 -4.04 -6.22 3.52
CA ASN A 45 -4.43 -5.93 4.89
C ASN A 45 -3.51 -4.88 5.53
N GLN A 46 -2.19 -4.97 5.32
CA GLN A 46 -1.26 -3.97 5.83
C GLN A 46 -1.50 -2.58 5.22
N ALA A 47 -1.82 -2.52 3.91
CA ALA A 47 -2.16 -1.28 3.23
C ALA A 47 -3.49 -0.66 3.73
N ASN A 48 -4.46 -1.49 4.10
CA ASN A 48 -5.72 -1.03 4.69
C ASN A 48 -5.50 -0.44 6.09
N VAL A 49 -4.68 -1.10 6.93
CA VAL A 49 -4.30 -0.57 8.25
C VAL A 49 -3.59 0.78 8.12
N ASP A 50 -2.69 0.94 7.15
CA ASP A 50 -2.03 2.22 6.88
C ASP A 50 -3.03 3.32 6.52
N LYS A 51 -4.02 3.00 5.67
CA LYS A 51 -5.06 3.96 5.29
C LYS A 51 -5.88 4.39 6.49
N VAL A 52 -6.29 3.45 7.35
CA VAL A 52 -7.07 3.77 8.56
C VAL A 52 -6.30 4.71 9.47
N HIS A 53 -5.03 4.41 9.77
CA HIS A 53 -4.21 5.28 10.60
C HIS A 53 -3.94 6.63 9.95
N ALA A 54 -3.64 6.66 8.65
CA ALA A 54 -3.40 7.91 7.94
C ALA A 54 -4.65 8.80 7.90
N THR A 55 -5.83 8.23 7.68
CA THR A 55 -7.11 8.95 7.74
C THR A 55 -7.36 9.54 9.13
N MET A 56 -7.22 8.72 10.18
CA MET A 56 -7.38 9.18 11.56
C MET A 56 -6.43 10.33 11.91
N LEU A 57 -5.16 10.25 11.48
CA LEU A 57 -4.18 11.31 11.68
C LEU A 57 -4.55 12.58 10.91
N ALA A 58 -4.99 12.44 9.65
CA ALA A 58 -5.41 13.57 8.82
C ALA A 58 -6.65 14.28 9.41
N GLU A 59 -7.63 13.52 9.90
CA GLU A 59 -8.83 14.02 10.57
C GLU A 59 -8.46 14.80 11.82
N LYS A 60 -7.71 14.17 12.72
CA LYS A 60 -7.25 14.81 13.97
C LYS A 60 -6.49 16.10 13.70
N GLU A 61 -5.58 16.10 12.74
CA GLU A 61 -4.80 17.27 12.39
C GLU A 61 -5.69 18.36 11.79
N MET A 62 -6.63 18.01 10.91
CA MET A 62 -7.58 18.96 10.33
C MET A 62 -8.44 19.61 11.41
N GLU A 63 -9.02 18.82 12.32
CA GLU A 63 -9.81 19.31 13.44
C GLU A 63 -9.00 20.24 14.33
N THR A 64 -7.79 19.83 14.70
CA THR A 64 -6.87 20.63 15.52
C THR A 64 -6.52 21.96 14.83
N SER A 65 -6.31 21.93 13.51
CA SER A 65 -6.01 23.11 12.70
C SER A 65 -7.17 24.10 12.71
N LEU A 66 -8.40 23.61 12.57
CA LEU A 66 -9.61 24.42 12.53
C LEU A 66 -9.96 24.99 13.91
N LEU A 67 -9.91 24.16 14.96
CA LEU A 67 -10.25 24.55 16.34
C LEU A 67 -9.29 25.60 16.88
N ASN A 68 -7.99 25.41 16.66
CA ASN A 68 -6.95 26.32 17.16
C ASN A 68 -6.56 27.42 16.16
N LYS A 69 -7.27 27.50 15.02
CA LYS A 69 -6.99 28.45 13.92
C LYS A 69 -5.52 28.45 13.49
N LEU A 70 -4.92 27.27 13.36
CA LEU A 70 -3.52 27.09 12.95
C LEU A 70 -3.39 27.26 11.43
N PHE A 71 -3.49 28.51 10.97
CA PHE A 71 -3.43 28.89 9.55
C PHE A 71 -2.00 29.25 9.12
N TYR A 72 -1.06 28.37 9.44
CA TYR A 72 0.34 28.39 9.01
C TYR A 72 0.77 27.00 8.55
N GLU A 73 1.81 26.93 7.73
CA GLU A 73 2.36 25.66 7.25
C GLU A 73 3.14 24.96 8.37
N ASP A 74 3.00 23.64 8.46
CA ASP A 74 3.70 22.84 9.45
C ASP A 74 3.95 21.42 8.91
N GLU A 75 5.03 20.79 9.36
CA GLU A 75 5.37 19.42 9.00
C GLU A 75 6.07 18.72 10.16
N TYR A 76 5.56 17.56 10.54
CA TYR A 76 6.14 16.76 11.62
C TYR A 76 5.96 15.26 11.40
N VAL A 77 6.71 14.48 12.16
CA VAL A 77 6.67 13.01 12.12
C VAL A 77 6.07 12.49 13.42
N THR A 78 5.18 11.50 13.31
CA THR A 78 4.59 10.81 14.45
C THR A 78 4.63 9.30 14.24
N THR A 79 4.71 8.54 15.34
CA THR A 79 4.76 7.09 15.31
C THR A 79 3.44 6.51 15.80
N VAL A 80 2.82 5.66 14.98
CA VAL A 80 1.61 4.90 15.33
C VAL A 80 1.88 3.42 15.07
N ASN A 81 1.74 2.58 16.09
CA ASN A 81 1.96 1.13 15.98
C ASN A 81 3.27 0.76 15.27
N THR A 82 4.39 1.30 15.77
CA THR A 82 5.76 1.13 15.25
C THR A 82 6.04 1.65 13.84
N ARG A 83 5.06 2.32 13.20
CA ARG A 83 5.21 2.94 11.88
C ARG A 83 5.28 4.45 12.01
N ASN A 84 6.22 5.05 11.27
CA ASN A 84 6.36 6.50 11.22
C ASN A 84 5.56 7.09 10.06
N TYR A 85 4.78 8.11 10.39
CA TYR A 85 3.97 8.89 9.47
C TYR A 85 4.45 10.33 9.49
N ARG A 86 4.58 10.92 8.31
CA ARG A 86 4.84 12.33 8.15
C ARG A 86 3.53 13.03 7.83
N ILE A 87 3.20 14.03 8.62
CA ILE A 87 2.00 14.85 8.49
C ILE A 87 2.46 16.22 8.04
N SER A 88 1.89 16.72 6.94
CA SER A 88 2.20 18.04 6.40
C SER A 88 0.91 18.84 6.24
N ARG A 89 0.87 20.02 6.85
CA ARG A 89 -0.17 21.04 6.69
C ARG A 89 0.33 22.10 5.71
N THR A 90 -0.40 22.28 4.62
CA THR A 90 -0.18 23.36 3.66
C THR A 90 -1.38 24.30 3.70
N ILE A 91 -1.10 25.60 3.77
CA ILE A 91 -2.12 26.64 3.87
C ILE A 91 -2.02 27.56 2.65
N LYS A 92 -3.12 27.75 1.94
CA LYS A 92 -3.24 28.78 0.90
C LYS A 92 -4.31 29.77 1.30
N LYS A 93 -3.97 31.06 1.32
CA LYS A 93 -4.90 32.14 1.66
C LYS A 93 -5.26 32.89 0.38
N GLU A 94 -6.54 32.99 0.08
CA GLU A 94 -7.07 33.71 -1.09
C GLU A 94 -8.23 34.59 -0.64
N ALA A 95 -8.03 35.91 -0.66
CA ALA A 95 -9.00 36.89 -0.14
C ALA A 95 -9.47 36.51 1.29
N ASP A 96 -10.76 36.25 1.45
CA ASP A 96 -11.39 35.89 2.73
C ASP A 96 -11.44 34.38 2.99
N LEU A 97 -10.75 33.56 2.17
CA LEU A 97 -10.74 32.11 2.28
C LEU A 97 -9.34 31.59 2.65
N VAL A 98 -9.32 30.64 3.58
CA VAL A 98 -8.15 29.85 3.94
C VAL A 98 -8.38 28.41 3.50
N PHE A 99 -7.59 27.95 2.53
CA PHE A 99 -7.55 26.57 2.09
C PHE A 99 -6.50 25.81 2.92
N ILE A 100 -6.97 24.80 3.64
CA ILE A 100 -6.14 23.92 4.46
C ILE A 100 -6.04 22.58 3.73
N THR A 101 -4.81 22.16 3.44
CA THR A 101 -4.51 20.83 2.93
C THR A 101 -3.69 20.08 3.98
N ILE A 102 -4.17 18.93 4.41
CA ILE A 102 -3.43 18.01 5.27
C ILE A 102 -3.06 16.79 4.44
N GLU A 103 -1.77 16.49 4.32
CA GLU A 103 -1.29 15.26 3.71
C GLU A 103 -0.63 14.36 4.74
N VAL A 104 -0.91 13.06 4.65
CA VAL A 104 -0.27 12.07 5.51
C VAL A 104 0.45 11.06 4.63
N ASN A 105 1.76 11.00 4.82
CA ASN A 105 2.68 10.12 4.12
C ASN A 105 3.24 9.10 5.10
N ARG A 106 3.64 7.93 4.61
CA ARG A 106 4.61 7.13 5.35
C ARG A 106 5.97 7.83 5.22
N GLU A 107 6.74 7.93 6.30
CA GLU A 107 7.99 8.73 6.32
C GLU A 107 8.93 8.45 5.14
N ASN A 108 9.07 7.19 4.75
CA ASN A 108 9.94 6.74 3.66
C ASN A 108 9.28 6.72 2.27
N LYS A 109 8.04 7.21 2.14
CA LYS A 109 7.29 7.21 0.87
C LYS A 109 6.93 8.63 0.47
N LYS A 110 7.26 8.99 -0.78
CA LYS A 110 6.91 10.30 -1.36
C LYS A 110 5.42 10.45 -1.70
N LYS A 111 4.70 9.33 -1.89
CA LYS A 111 3.29 9.36 -2.25
C LYS A 111 2.42 9.39 -0.99
N PRO A 112 1.48 10.35 -0.88
CA PRO A 112 0.57 10.42 0.24
C PRO A 112 -0.39 9.24 0.25
N ILE A 113 -0.62 8.74 1.46
CA ILE A 113 -1.62 7.70 1.71
C ILE A 113 -3.01 8.36 1.63
N VAL A 114 -3.14 9.57 2.18
CA VAL A 114 -4.37 10.35 2.18
C VAL A 114 -4.05 11.85 2.09
N ARG A 115 -4.99 12.60 1.49
CA ARG A 115 -4.99 14.06 1.43
C ARG A 115 -6.37 14.58 1.77
N PHE A 116 -6.45 15.48 2.74
CA PHE A 116 -7.68 16.12 3.19
C PHE A 116 -7.64 17.59 2.80
N TYR A 117 -8.77 18.08 2.28
CA TYR A 117 -8.93 19.46 1.85
C TYR A 117 -10.11 20.09 2.57
N ARG A 118 -9.91 21.26 3.15
CA ARG A 118 -10.97 22.09 3.73
C ARG A 118 -10.74 23.55 3.37
N TYR A 119 -11.83 24.29 3.27
CA TYR A 119 -11.84 25.74 3.20
C TYR A 119 -12.44 26.30 4.47
N TYR A 120 -11.94 27.45 4.90
CA TYR A 120 -12.40 28.18 6.06
C TYR A 120 -12.57 29.65 5.68
N LEU A 121 -13.74 30.23 5.98
CA LEU A 121 -13.98 31.67 5.82
C LEU A 121 -13.27 32.40 6.95
N ASN A 122 -12.34 33.28 6.57
CA ASN A 122 -11.64 34.15 7.48
C ASN A 122 -12.55 35.33 7.82
N ASP A 123 -13.46 35.15 8.77
CA ASP A 123 -14.40 36.19 9.24
C ASP A 123 -13.72 37.37 9.97
N ILE A 124 -12.40 37.55 9.82
CA ILE A 124 -11.69 38.73 10.33
C ILE A 124 -11.91 39.89 9.35
N LYS A 125 -13.15 40.38 9.26
CA LYS A 125 -13.35 41.81 9.01
C LYS A 125 -12.86 42.52 10.26
N GLN A 126 -11.65 43.07 10.21
CA GLN A 126 -11.22 44.00 11.23
C GLN A 126 -12.15 45.22 11.14
N GLU A 127 -13.00 45.37 12.16
CA GLU A 127 -13.62 46.65 12.48
C GLU A 127 -12.50 47.69 12.62
N TYR A 128 -12.43 48.61 11.66
CA TYR A 128 -11.75 49.89 11.75
C TYR A 128 -12.78 50.99 11.58
#